data_AF-A0A3M1IPD2-F1
#
_entry.id   AF-A0A3M1IPD2-F1
#
_cell.length_a   1.000
_cell.length_b   1.000
_cell.length_c   1.000
_cell.angle_alpha   90.00
_cell.angle_beta   90.00
_cell.angle_gamma   90.00
#
_symmetry.space_group_name_H-M   'P 1'
#
loop_
_entity.id
_entity.type
_entity.pdbx_description
1 polymer ?
#
loop_
_entity_poly.entity_id
_entity_poly.type
_entity_poly.pdbx_seq_one_letter_code
_entity_poly.pdbx_strand_id
1 'polypeptide(L)'
;MRPAGRQPNRRHRPGRWTLVLLLGMLLGSCSPERKQAWLEFFFDGVPDPNAPAPTQARPGARVTPAQQALSNALSQAAQRRARGSVHPPFAERQCQKCHQSRFSQNLKLPREELCFSCHATFMGDRPWQHSPALAGACLMCHHPHRTERPHLLLVEGAPLCLQCHEVRDLSRIPPHADPLKRTCYKCHDPHGGDHPYFLRPEAPPSGAEPPAEETAPETPENAAPDTQG
;
A
#
# COMPACT_ATOMS: atom_id res chain seq x y z
N MET A 1 -14.19 18.75 -71.98
CA MET A 1 -13.78 18.40 -70.60
C MET A 1 -12.50 17.57 -70.66
N ARG A 2 -11.40 18.08 -70.09
CA ARG A 2 -10.06 17.45 -70.13
C ARG A 2 -9.92 16.44 -68.99
N PRO A 3 -9.33 15.24 -69.18
CA PRO A 3 -9.06 14.34 -68.07
C PRO A 3 -7.81 14.78 -67.31
N ALA A 4 -7.88 14.73 -65.98
CA ALA A 4 -6.77 15.05 -65.07
C ALA A 4 -5.73 13.92 -65.09
N GLY A 5 -4.48 14.26 -65.43
CA GLY A 5 -3.34 13.35 -65.38
C GLY A 5 -2.88 13.05 -63.96
N ARG A 6 -2.81 11.76 -63.61
CA ARG A 6 -2.30 11.24 -62.34
C ARG A 6 -0.77 11.27 -62.35
N GLN A 7 -0.14 12.01 -61.45
CA GLN A 7 1.32 12.00 -61.31
C GLN A 7 1.83 10.72 -60.62
N PRO A 8 2.99 10.17 -61.03
CA PRO A 8 3.58 8.99 -60.41
C PRO A 8 4.23 9.34 -59.07
N ASN A 9 3.83 8.60 -58.04
CA ASN A 9 4.33 8.69 -56.67
C ASN A 9 5.81 8.26 -56.62
N ARG A 10 6.74 9.22 -56.51
CA ARG A 10 8.17 8.96 -56.31
C ARG A 10 8.38 8.35 -54.93
N ARG A 11 8.46 7.01 -54.88
CA ARG A 11 8.89 6.30 -53.67
C ARG A 11 10.35 6.64 -53.38
N HIS A 12 10.58 7.42 -52.33
CA HIS A 12 11.90 7.71 -51.80
C HIS A 12 12.56 6.40 -51.36
N ARG A 13 13.53 5.91 -52.13
CA ARG A 13 14.43 4.85 -51.67
C ARG A 13 15.44 5.51 -50.72
N PRO A 14 15.52 5.10 -49.43
CA PRO A 14 16.57 5.60 -48.56
C PRO A 14 17.93 5.27 -49.18
N GLY A 15 18.79 6.27 -49.31
CA GLY A 15 20.13 6.08 -49.87
C GLY A 15 20.90 5.02 -49.08
N ARG A 16 21.81 4.29 -49.74
CA ARG A 16 22.61 3.23 -49.08
C ARG A 16 23.31 3.74 -47.81
N TRP A 17 23.65 5.03 -47.76
CA TRP A 17 24.19 5.72 -46.58
C TRP A 17 23.20 5.86 -45.41
N THR A 18 21.91 6.11 -45.65
CA THR A 18 20.91 6.16 -44.56
C THR A 18 20.68 4.77 -43.95
N LEU A 19 20.74 3.71 -44.77
CA LEU A 19 20.68 2.33 -44.26
C LEU A 19 21.93 1.95 -43.47
N VAL A 20 23.12 2.37 -43.91
CA VAL A 20 24.40 2.12 -43.20
C VAL A 20 24.46 2.90 -41.88
N LEU A 21 24.00 4.16 -41.85
CA LEU A 21 23.95 4.95 -40.61
C LEU A 21 22.94 4.38 -39.60
N LEU A 22 21.75 3.97 -40.07
CA LEU A 22 20.76 3.30 -39.21
C LEU A 22 21.26 1.96 -38.66
N LEU A 23 21.95 1.16 -39.48
CA LEU A 23 22.53 -0.11 -39.06
C LEU A 23 23.71 0.05 -38.09
N GLY A 24 24.54 1.09 -38.27
CA GLY A 24 25.62 1.44 -37.34
C GLY A 24 25.12 1.90 -35.98
N MET A 25 24.00 2.63 -35.94
CA MET A 25 23.33 3.02 -34.68
C MET A 25 22.72 1.81 -33.94
N LEU A 26 22.18 0.83 -34.68
CA LEU A 26 21.60 -0.39 -34.12
C LEU A 26 22.66 -1.34 -33.55
N LEU A 27 23.80 -1.49 -34.22
CA LEU A 27 24.88 -2.39 -33.79
C LEU A 27 25.80 -1.76 -32.73
N GLY A 28 25.88 -0.44 -32.67
CA GLY A 28 26.75 0.29 -31.76
C GLY A 28 26.17 0.52 -30.36
N SER A 29 24.95 0.10 -30.01
CA SER A 29 24.30 0.51 -28.74
C SER A 29 24.28 -0.53 -27.61
N CYS A 30 24.91 -1.70 -27.76
CA CYS A 30 24.80 -2.80 -26.79
C CYS A 30 26.13 -3.31 -26.23
N SER A 31 27.10 -2.42 -25.93
CA SER A 31 28.26 -2.80 -25.12
C SER A 31 28.02 -2.36 -23.66
N PRO A 32 27.95 -3.31 -22.69
CA PRO A 32 27.70 -3.00 -21.27
C PRO A 32 28.64 -1.92 -20.71
N GLU A 33 29.86 -1.86 -21.21
CA GLU A 33 30.94 -0.95 -20.79
C GLU A 33 30.61 0.50 -21.13
N ARG A 34 29.99 0.75 -22.30
CA ARG A 34 29.58 2.12 -22.69
C ARG A 34 28.35 2.59 -21.93
N LYS A 35 27.44 1.68 -21.58
CA LYS A 35 26.29 2.01 -20.76
C LYS A 35 26.73 2.42 -19.35
N GLN A 36 27.72 1.73 -18.79
CA GLN A 36 28.31 2.04 -17.49
C GLN A 36 29.05 3.39 -17.51
N ALA A 37 29.88 3.65 -18.53
CA ALA A 37 30.56 4.94 -18.68
C ALA A 37 29.57 6.12 -18.77
N TRP A 38 28.44 5.93 -19.45
CA TRP A 38 27.35 6.92 -19.46
C TRP A 38 26.69 7.10 -18.10
N LEU A 39 26.51 6.01 -17.34
CA LEU A 39 25.93 6.09 -15.99
C LEU A 39 26.88 6.81 -15.03
N GLU A 40 28.17 6.49 -15.03
CA GLU A 40 29.18 7.14 -14.18
C GLU A 40 29.38 8.61 -14.53
N PHE A 41 29.27 8.99 -15.80
CA PHE A 41 29.37 10.39 -16.21
C PHE A 41 28.18 11.24 -15.74
N PHE A 42 26.97 10.69 -15.73
CA PHE A 42 25.77 11.44 -15.33
C PHE A 42 25.39 11.29 -13.86
N PHE A 43 25.80 10.19 -13.23
CA PHE A 43 25.47 9.85 -11.85
C PHE A 43 26.78 9.62 -11.10
N ASP A 44 27.19 10.64 -10.36
CA ASP A 44 28.29 10.52 -9.41
C ASP A 44 27.91 9.47 -8.33
N GLY A 45 28.76 8.45 -8.16
CA GLY A 45 28.54 7.34 -7.23
C GLY A 45 27.92 6.05 -7.79
N VAL A 46 27.92 5.84 -9.13
CA VAL A 46 27.53 4.54 -9.70
C VAL A 46 28.54 3.45 -9.26
N PRO A 47 28.09 2.36 -8.61
CA PRO A 47 28.99 1.30 -8.16
C PRO A 47 29.64 0.56 -9.35
N ASP A 48 30.96 0.32 -9.28
CA ASP A 48 31.68 -0.51 -10.24
C ASP A 48 31.16 -1.96 -10.15
N PRO A 49 30.64 -2.54 -11.25
CA PRO A 49 30.13 -3.91 -11.26
C PRO A 49 31.19 -4.99 -11.07
N ASN A 50 32.48 -4.64 -11.21
CA ASN A 50 33.62 -5.49 -10.92
C ASN A 50 34.30 -5.15 -9.59
N ALA A 51 33.76 -4.19 -8.83
CA ALA A 51 34.24 -3.96 -7.49
C ALA A 51 34.05 -5.25 -6.67
N PRO A 52 35.07 -5.67 -5.91
CA PRO A 52 34.89 -6.78 -4.98
C PRO A 52 33.70 -6.47 -4.09
N ALA A 53 32.77 -7.43 -3.95
CA ALA A 53 31.61 -7.31 -3.08
C ALA A 53 32.05 -6.69 -1.75
N PRO A 54 31.32 -5.68 -1.22
CA PRO A 54 31.74 -4.96 -0.03
C PRO A 54 32.10 -6.00 1.03
N THR A 55 33.39 -6.11 1.32
CA THR A 55 33.91 -7.08 2.24
C THR A 55 33.22 -6.80 3.55
N GLN A 56 32.66 -7.87 4.14
CA GLN A 56 31.97 -7.83 5.42
C GLN A 56 32.72 -6.91 6.37
N ALA A 57 31.96 -6.03 7.05
CA ALA A 57 32.47 -4.97 7.90
C ALA A 57 33.74 -5.41 8.63
N ARG A 58 34.80 -4.58 8.54
CA ARG A 58 36.10 -4.85 9.20
C ARG A 58 35.85 -5.31 10.64
N PRO A 59 36.40 -6.47 11.07
CA PRO A 59 36.31 -6.89 12.45
C PRO A 59 36.81 -5.76 13.36
N GLY A 60 35.95 -5.21 14.22
CA GLY A 60 36.28 -4.13 15.14
C GLY A 60 35.84 -2.71 14.75
N ALA A 61 35.11 -2.52 13.64
CA ALA A 61 34.43 -1.24 13.39
C ALA A 61 33.35 -1.00 14.47
N ARG A 62 33.59 -0.08 15.40
CA ARG A 62 32.58 0.32 16.41
C ARG A 62 31.43 1.03 15.70
N VAL A 63 30.24 0.42 15.74
CA VAL A 63 28.99 1.05 15.33
C VAL A 63 28.72 2.21 16.30
N THR A 64 28.57 3.43 15.77
CA THR A 64 28.21 4.58 16.60
C THR A 64 26.74 4.48 17.03
N PRO A 65 26.33 5.06 18.17
CA PRO A 65 24.92 5.13 18.56
C PRO A 65 24.02 5.72 17.46
N ALA A 66 24.54 6.68 16.69
CA ALA A 66 23.84 7.28 15.56
C ALA A 66 23.64 6.30 14.39
N GLN A 67 24.67 5.50 14.03
CA GLN A 67 24.53 4.46 13.02
C GLN A 67 23.57 3.36 13.44
N GLN A 68 23.54 3.01 14.73
CA GLN A 68 22.61 2.00 15.25
C GLN A 68 21.17 2.52 15.31
N ALA A 69 20.97 3.79 15.69
CA ALA A 69 19.66 4.42 15.62
C ALA A 69 19.13 4.48 14.18
N LEU A 70 20.01 4.79 13.21
CA LEU A 70 19.66 4.82 11.80
C LEU A 70 19.30 3.43 11.26
N SER A 71 20.10 2.40 11.55
CA SER A 71 19.79 1.03 11.10
C SER A 71 18.48 0.51 11.72
N ASN A 72 18.22 0.83 12.98
CA ASN A 72 16.96 0.53 13.65
C ASN A 72 15.78 1.25 13.00
N ALA A 73 15.92 2.54 12.71
CA ALA A 73 14.87 3.31 12.03
C ALA A 73 14.58 2.79 10.62
N LEU A 74 15.61 2.44 9.85
CA LEU A 74 15.46 1.84 8.52
C LEU A 74 14.77 0.47 8.58
N SER A 75 15.15 -0.35 9.55
CA SER A 75 14.54 -1.68 9.77
C SER A 75 13.07 -1.55 10.17
N GLN A 76 12.74 -0.62 11.06
CA GLN A 76 11.36 -0.32 11.43
C GLN A 76 10.54 0.22 10.24
N ALA A 77 11.12 1.10 9.41
CA ALA A 77 10.46 1.60 8.20
C ALA A 77 10.22 0.48 7.18
N ALA A 78 11.18 -0.45 7.02
CA ALA A 78 11.01 -1.63 6.16
C ALA A 78 9.90 -2.56 6.69
N GLN A 79 9.87 -2.81 7.99
CA GLN A 79 8.82 -3.61 8.64
C GLN A 79 7.44 -2.94 8.50
N ARG A 80 7.31 -1.62 8.69
CA ARG A 80 6.07 -0.86 8.44
C ARG A 80 5.63 -0.98 6.99
N ARG A 81 6.57 -0.93 6.04
CA ARG A 81 6.25 -1.12 4.62
C ARG A 81 5.78 -2.54 4.29
N ALA A 82 6.31 -3.55 4.98
CA ALA A 82 5.94 -4.95 4.83
C ALA A 82 4.61 -5.30 5.51
N ARG A 83 4.24 -4.60 6.61
CA ARG A 83 2.96 -4.77 7.32
C ARG A 83 1.79 -4.01 6.70
N GLY A 84 2.08 -3.09 5.79
CA GLY A 84 1.07 -2.30 5.10
C GLY A 84 0.20 -3.12 4.15
N SER A 85 -0.99 -2.60 3.86
CA SER A 85 -1.89 -3.17 2.87
C SER A 85 -1.82 -2.40 1.56
N VAL A 86 -1.92 -3.12 0.45
CA VAL A 86 -1.93 -2.55 -0.90
C VAL A 86 -3.14 -3.09 -1.64
N HIS A 87 -3.91 -2.19 -2.26
CA HIS A 87 -5.06 -2.58 -3.06
C HIS A 87 -4.55 -3.26 -4.34
N PRO A 88 -5.00 -4.48 -4.70
CA PRO A 88 -4.43 -5.22 -5.82
C PRO A 88 -4.37 -4.45 -7.15
N PRO A 89 -5.42 -3.72 -7.58
CA PRO A 89 -5.35 -2.90 -8.80
C PRO A 89 -4.22 -1.86 -8.78
N PHE A 90 -3.88 -1.32 -7.60
CA PHE A 90 -2.77 -0.40 -7.44
C PHE A 90 -1.42 -1.13 -7.50
N ALA A 91 -1.27 -2.26 -6.81
CA ALA A 91 -0.07 -3.08 -6.85
C ALA A 91 0.28 -3.52 -8.29
N GLU A 92 -0.74 -3.87 -9.06
CA GLU A 92 -0.65 -4.29 -10.46
C GLU A 92 -0.52 -3.13 -11.45
N ARG A 93 -0.44 -1.89 -10.97
CA ARG A 93 -0.31 -0.66 -11.78
C ARG A 93 -1.45 -0.44 -12.78
N GLN A 94 -2.65 -0.92 -12.45
CA GLN A 94 -3.85 -0.79 -13.27
C GLN A 94 -4.57 0.54 -13.01
N CYS A 95 -3.84 1.65 -13.04
CA CYS A 95 -4.34 2.98 -12.66
C CYS A 95 -5.60 3.37 -13.45
N GLN A 96 -5.67 2.94 -14.71
CA GLN A 96 -6.78 3.22 -15.61
C GLN A 96 -8.06 2.43 -15.27
N LYS A 97 -8.06 1.49 -14.33
CA LYS A 97 -9.31 0.88 -13.87
C LYS A 97 -10.16 1.88 -13.06
N CYS A 98 -9.51 2.83 -12.39
CA CYS A 98 -10.18 3.84 -11.58
C CYS A 98 -10.09 5.24 -12.18
N HIS A 99 -8.95 5.61 -12.77
CA HIS A 99 -8.71 6.94 -13.32
C HIS A 99 -8.95 7.00 -14.84
N GLN A 100 -9.33 8.18 -15.32
CA GLN A 100 -9.59 8.43 -16.75
C GLN A 100 -8.34 8.25 -17.61
N SER A 101 -7.16 8.60 -17.09
CA SER A 101 -5.89 8.43 -17.78
C SER A 101 -4.75 8.26 -16.79
N ARG A 102 -3.57 7.85 -17.27
CA ARG A 102 -2.36 7.74 -16.44
C ARG A 102 -1.79 9.07 -15.96
N PHE A 103 -2.25 10.18 -16.51
CA PHE A 103 -1.78 11.54 -16.22
C PHE A 103 -2.85 12.39 -15.52
N SER A 104 -3.99 11.81 -15.19
CA SER A 104 -5.10 12.50 -14.54
C SER A 104 -5.50 11.78 -13.27
N GLN A 105 -5.83 12.56 -12.24
CA GLN A 105 -6.43 12.04 -11.01
C GLN A 105 -7.96 11.92 -11.12
N ASN A 106 -8.56 12.38 -12.23
CA ASN A 106 -9.99 12.27 -12.44
C ASN A 106 -10.42 10.80 -12.48
N LEU A 107 -11.53 10.49 -11.82
CA LEU A 107 -12.09 9.16 -11.76
C LEU A 107 -12.97 8.88 -12.98
N LYS A 108 -13.09 7.60 -13.33
CA LYS A 108 -13.96 7.12 -14.41
C LYS A 108 -15.44 7.17 -14.05
N LEU A 109 -15.75 7.04 -12.76
CA LEU A 109 -17.09 7.06 -12.19
C LEU A 109 -17.08 7.94 -10.93
N PRO A 110 -18.25 8.40 -10.46
CA PRO A 110 -18.40 8.97 -9.12
C PRO A 110 -17.83 8.02 -8.06
N ARG A 111 -17.33 8.56 -6.93
CA ARG A 111 -16.61 7.75 -5.93
C ARG A 111 -17.51 6.68 -5.32
N GLU A 112 -18.77 7.06 -5.12
CA GLU A 112 -19.84 6.28 -4.50
C GLU A 112 -20.18 5.04 -5.34
N GLU A 113 -19.97 5.12 -6.66
CA GLU A 113 -20.25 4.03 -7.61
C GLU A 113 -18.98 3.26 -8.00
N LEU A 114 -17.83 3.93 -8.02
CA LEU A 114 -16.60 3.39 -8.59
C LEU A 114 -16.15 2.10 -7.90
N CYS A 115 -16.23 2.05 -6.57
CA CYS A 115 -15.85 0.87 -5.80
C CYS A 115 -16.73 -0.34 -6.17
N PHE A 116 -18.03 -0.11 -6.35
CA PHE A 116 -19.00 -1.15 -6.68
C PHE A 116 -18.91 -1.64 -8.13
N SER A 117 -18.21 -0.92 -9.03
CA SER A 117 -17.94 -1.43 -10.38
C SER A 117 -17.17 -2.76 -10.40
N CYS A 118 -16.41 -3.06 -9.33
CA CYS A 118 -15.76 -4.34 -9.10
C CYS A 118 -16.29 -5.07 -7.85
N HIS A 119 -16.61 -4.34 -6.78
CA HIS A 119 -17.11 -4.89 -5.51
C HIS A 119 -18.64 -4.96 -5.47
N ALA A 120 -19.29 -5.32 -6.58
CA ALA A 120 -20.74 -5.22 -6.77
C ALA A 120 -21.55 -5.97 -5.71
N THR A 121 -21.09 -7.14 -5.29
CA THR A 121 -21.79 -7.99 -4.32
C THR A 121 -21.29 -7.83 -2.89
N PHE A 122 -20.44 -6.84 -2.63
CA PHE A 122 -19.76 -6.72 -1.34
C PHE A 122 -20.73 -6.47 -0.19
N MET A 123 -21.76 -5.65 -0.40
CA MET A 123 -22.79 -5.41 0.60
C MET A 123 -23.75 -6.60 0.73
N GLY A 124 -24.01 -7.30 -0.37
CA GLY A 124 -24.95 -8.42 -0.44
C GLY A 124 -26.37 -7.99 -0.05
N ASP A 125 -27.22 -8.95 0.30
CA ASP A 125 -28.60 -8.71 0.76
C ASP A 125 -28.69 -8.61 2.29
N ARG A 126 -27.61 -8.17 2.94
CA ARG A 126 -27.55 -8.07 4.41
C ARG A 126 -28.66 -7.14 4.91
N PRO A 127 -29.49 -7.58 5.88
CA PRO A 127 -30.62 -6.78 6.37
C PRO A 127 -30.17 -5.53 7.12
N TRP A 128 -28.99 -5.55 7.75
CA TRP A 128 -28.44 -4.42 8.48
C TRP A 128 -27.17 -3.93 7.80
N GLN A 129 -27.22 -2.73 7.23
CA GLN A 129 -26.09 -2.15 6.50
C GLN A 129 -25.63 -0.87 7.18
N HIS A 130 -24.31 -0.71 7.32
CA HIS A 130 -23.73 0.48 7.91
C HIS A 130 -23.82 1.65 6.91
N SER A 131 -24.41 2.78 7.32
CA SER A 131 -24.77 3.86 6.39
C SER A 131 -23.63 4.36 5.50
N PRO A 132 -22.39 4.58 6.00
CA PRO A 132 -21.27 4.96 5.14
C PRO A 132 -20.93 3.92 4.07
N ALA A 133 -21.07 2.63 4.39
CA ALA A 133 -20.81 1.56 3.44
C ALA A 133 -21.91 1.47 2.38
N LEU A 134 -23.18 1.56 2.81
CA LEU A 134 -24.34 1.59 1.91
C LEU A 134 -24.30 2.79 0.96
N ALA A 135 -23.86 3.95 1.45
CA ALA A 135 -23.75 5.17 0.64
C ALA A 135 -22.52 5.20 -0.29
N GLY A 136 -21.70 4.15 -0.32
CA GLY A 136 -20.46 4.13 -1.13
C GLY A 136 -19.37 5.09 -0.62
N ALA A 137 -19.46 5.55 0.63
CA ALA A 137 -18.48 6.44 1.26
C ALA A 137 -17.24 5.67 1.76
N CYS A 138 -16.74 4.72 0.95
CA CYS A 138 -15.66 3.79 1.31
C CYS A 138 -14.39 4.53 1.77
N LEU A 139 -14.13 5.70 1.18
CA LEU A 139 -12.92 6.49 1.43
C LEU A 139 -12.92 7.23 2.78
N MET A 140 -14.02 7.20 3.52
CA MET A 140 -14.06 7.69 4.91
C MET A 140 -13.20 6.82 5.84
N CYS A 141 -13.05 5.54 5.49
CA CYS A 141 -12.31 4.56 6.30
C CYS A 141 -11.11 3.98 5.57
N HIS A 142 -11.20 3.84 4.24
CA HIS A 142 -10.18 3.18 3.42
C HIS A 142 -9.40 4.14 2.52
N HIS A 143 -8.14 3.81 2.27
CA HIS A 143 -7.31 4.45 1.26
C HIS A 143 -7.21 3.55 0.02
N PRO A 144 -7.54 4.02 -1.20
CA PRO A 144 -7.77 3.16 -2.35
C PRO A 144 -6.48 2.57 -2.99
N HIS A 145 -5.31 2.99 -2.51
CA HIS A 145 -4.01 2.58 -3.05
C HIS A 145 -3.23 1.71 -2.06
N ARG A 146 -2.67 2.33 -1.02
CA ARG A 146 -1.82 1.69 -0.04
C ARG A 146 -1.90 2.42 1.30
N THR A 147 -1.82 1.68 2.40
CA THR A 147 -1.57 2.21 3.74
C THR A 147 -0.53 1.37 4.46
N GLU A 148 0.00 1.87 5.57
CA GLU A 148 0.84 1.08 6.49
C GLU A 148 0.01 0.20 7.45
N ARG A 149 -1.32 0.26 7.32
CA ARG A 149 -2.31 -0.39 8.19
C ARG A 149 -2.94 -1.56 7.45
N PRO A 150 -3.49 -2.58 8.14
CA PRO A 150 -4.20 -3.65 7.46
C PRO A 150 -5.49 -3.13 6.81
N HIS A 151 -6.02 -3.90 5.84
CA HIS A 151 -7.31 -3.63 5.17
C HIS A 151 -7.48 -2.21 4.60
N LEU A 152 -6.38 -1.57 4.21
CA LEU A 152 -6.33 -0.22 3.65
C LEU A 152 -6.86 0.86 4.58
N LEU A 153 -6.89 0.63 5.89
CA LEU A 153 -7.47 1.58 6.84
C LEU A 153 -6.66 2.88 6.92
N LEU A 154 -7.37 4.00 7.03
CA LEU A 154 -6.78 5.32 7.30
C LEU A 154 -6.27 5.43 8.74
N VAL A 155 -7.00 4.83 9.68
CA VAL A 155 -6.70 4.82 11.13
C VAL A 155 -6.99 3.42 11.67
N GLU A 156 -6.18 2.91 12.59
CA GLU A 156 -6.39 1.59 13.19
C GLU A 156 -7.26 1.67 14.43
N GLY A 157 -8.04 0.61 14.68
CA GLY A 157 -8.75 0.40 15.95
C GLY A 157 -9.86 1.39 16.26
N ALA A 158 -10.14 1.58 17.55
CA ALA A 158 -11.22 2.44 18.05
C ALA A 158 -11.17 3.89 17.50
N PRO A 159 -10.01 4.56 17.36
CA PRO A 159 -9.96 5.93 16.84
C PRO A 159 -10.60 6.13 15.47
N LEU A 160 -10.72 5.09 14.63
CA LEU A 160 -11.47 5.18 13.38
C LEU A 160 -12.97 5.29 13.60
N CYS A 161 -13.52 4.44 14.46
CA CYS A 161 -14.96 4.39 14.77
C CYS A 161 -15.41 5.63 15.56
N LEU A 162 -14.53 6.12 16.44
CA LEU A 162 -14.79 7.27 17.31
C LEU A 162 -14.74 8.62 16.57
N GLN A 163 -14.47 8.63 15.26
CA GLN A 163 -14.66 9.84 14.43
C GLN A 163 -16.13 10.22 14.31
N CYS A 164 -17.05 9.26 14.51
CA CYS A 164 -18.49 9.47 14.44
C CYS A 164 -19.24 8.94 15.66
N HIS A 165 -18.77 7.85 16.29
CA HIS A 165 -19.43 7.28 17.46
C HIS A 165 -18.90 7.91 18.75
N GLU A 166 -19.77 8.58 19.49
CA GLU A 166 -19.37 9.24 20.74
C GLU A 166 -19.05 8.24 21.86
N VAL A 167 -17.89 8.42 22.48
CA VAL A 167 -17.44 7.63 23.63
C VAL A 167 -18.49 7.66 24.76
N ARG A 168 -19.11 8.81 25.02
CA ARG A 168 -20.12 8.95 26.08
C ARG A 168 -21.30 8.01 25.87
N ASP A 169 -21.76 7.88 24.64
CA ASP A 169 -22.93 7.06 24.31
C ASP A 169 -22.57 5.57 24.30
N LEU A 170 -21.38 5.23 23.77
CA LEU A 170 -20.87 3.87 23.80
C LEU A 170 -20.63 3.36 25.22
N SER A 171 -20.03 4.17 26.10
CA SER A 171 -19.72 3.78 27.49
C SER A 171 -20.94 3.46 28.35
N ARG A 172 -22.16 3.81 27.91
CA ARG A 172 -23.42 3.42 28.58
C ARG A 172 -23.81 1.97 28.32
N ILE A 173 -23.21 1.33 27.33
CA ILE A 173 -23.44 -0.06 26.97
C ILE A 173 -22.37 -0.89 27.72
N PRO A 174 -22.74 -1.76 28.67
CA PRO A 174 -21.76 -2.42 29.54
C PRO A 174 -20.63 -3.18 28.80
N PRO A 175 -20.90 -3.91 27.70
CA PRO A 175 -19.84 -4.53 26.89
C PRO A 175 -18.80 -3.55 26.30
N HIS A 176 -19.12 -2.26 26.23
CA HIS A 176 -18.25 -1.21 25.69
C HIS A 176 -17.51 -0.43 26.79
N ALA A 177 -17.43 -0.95 28.02
CA ALA A 177 -16.62 -0.32 29.06
C ALA A 177 -15.22 0.05 28.52
N ASP A 178 -14.86 1.34 28.62
CA ASP A 178 -13.67 1.97 28.03
C ASP A 178 -13.53 1.76 26.49
N PRO A 179 -14.40 2.41 25.67
CA PRO A 179 -14.42 2.21 24.21
C PRO A 179 -13.09 2.49 23.51
N LEU A 180 -12.25 3.35 24.10
CA LEU A 180 -10.94 3.72 23.56
C LEU A 180 -9.96 2.55 23.54
N LYS A 181 -10.12 1.58 24.44
CA LYS A 181 -9.27 0.38 24.52
C LYS A 181 -9.85 -0.83 23.79
N ARG A 182 -11.04 -0.70 23.20
CA ARG A 182 -11.71 -1.83 22.53
C ARG A 182 -11.31 -1.95 21.06
N THR A 183 -11.45 -3.16 20.54
CA THR A 183 -11.34 -3.45 19.11
C THR A 183 -12.74 -3.68 18.55
N CYS A 184 -13.38 -2.61 18.08
CA CYS A 184 -14.81 -2.61 17.70
C CYS A 184 -15.16 -3.71 16.70
N TYR A 185 -14.28 -3.93 15.70
CA TYR A 185 -14.53 -4.89 14.62
C TYR A 185 -14.38 -6.37 15.03
N LYS A 186 -13.98 -6.66 16.28
CA LYS A 186 -13.98 -8.05 16.80
C LYS A 186 -15.40 -8.55 17.02
N CYS A 187 -16.30 -7.65 17.45
CA CYS A 187 -17.71 -7.98 17.69
C CYS A 187 -18.63 -7.41 16.61
N HIS A 188 -18.27 -6.29 15.98
CA HIS A 188 -19.08 -5.66 14.93
C HIS A 188 -18.49 -5.88 13.54
N ASP A 189 -19.32 -6.02 12.51
CA ASP A 189 -18.91 -5.85 11.13
C ASP A 189 -19.05 -4.37 10.72
N PRO A 190 -17.97 -3.69 10.29
CA PRO A 190 -18.00 -2.26 9.98
C PRO A 190 -18.77 -1.91 8.70
N HIS A 191 -19.18 -2.90 7.91
CA HIS A 191 -19.96 -2.70 6.68
C HIS A 191 -21.42 -3.10 6.86
N GLY A 192 -21.72 -4.09 7.70
CA GLY A 192 -23.07 -4.56 7.96
C GLY A 192 -23.14 -6.05 8.30
N GLY A 193 -24.30 -6.55 8.67
CA GLY A 193 -24.47 -7.96 9.02
C GLY A 193 -25.92 -8.43 9.01
N ASP A 194 -26.09 -9.69 9.38
CA ASP A 194 -27.41 -10.32 9.47
C ASP A 194 -28.09 -10.07 10.83
N HIS A 195 -27.34 -9.56 11.80
CA HIS A 195 -27.82 -9.27 13.14
C HIS A 195 -27.92 -7.76 13.40
N PRO A 196 -28.87 -7.32 14.25
CA PRO A 196 -28.95 -5.93 14.70
C PRO A 196 -27.61 -5.44 15.26
N TYR A 197 -27.34 -4.15 15.06
CA TYR A 197 -26.06 -3.52 15.45
C TYR A 197 -24.82 -4.13 14.77
N PHE A 198 -25.02 -4.87 13.68
CA PHE A 198 -23.95 -5.49 12.89
C PHE A 198 -23.09 -6.46 13.70
N LEU A 199 -23.68 -7.13 14.70
CA LEU A 199 -22.97 -8.08 15.53
C LEU A 199 -22.56 -9.32 14.72
N ARG A 200 -21.33 -9.77 14.95
CA ARG A 200 -20.82 -11.04 14.43
C ARG A 200 -21.40 -12.21 15.23
N PRO A 201 -21.55 -13.40 14.64
CA PRO A 201 -22.07 -14.57 15.34
C PRO A 201 -21.26 -14.95 16.59
N GLU A 202 -19.96 -14.69 16.59
CA GLU A 202 -19.04 -14.98 17.69
C GLU A 202 -18.99 -13.87 18.76
N ALA A 203 -19.77 -12.80 18.60
CA ALA A 203 -19.86 -11.75 19.60
C ALA A 203 -20.52 -12.30 20.88
N PRO A 204 -19.98 -12.03 22.08
CA PRO A 204 -20.61 -12.46 23.32
C PRO A 204 -22.03 -11.88 23.42
N PRO A 205 -22.99 -12.63 23.97
CA PRO A 205 -24.38 -12.19 24.04
C PRO A 205 -24.49 -10.88 24.81
N SER A 206 -25.44 -10.03 24.40
CA SER A 206 -25.71 -8.75 25.07
C SER A 206 -25.93 -8.97 26.57
N GLY A 207 -25.01 -8.49 27.40
CA GLY A 207 -25.08 -8.62 28.86
C GLY A 207 -24.10 -9.63 29.48
N ALA A 208 -23.28 -10.33 28.69
CA ALA A 208 -22.14 -11.05 29.25
C ALA A 208 -21.12 -10.06 29.84
N GLU A 209 -20.70 -10.29 31.08
CA GLU A 209 -19.58 -9.56 31.67
C GLU A 209 -18.33 -9.74 30.79
N PRO A 210 -17.54 -8.67 30.56
CA PRO A 210 -16.30 -8.82 29.82
C PRO A 210 -15.44 -9.87 30.54
N PRO A 211 -14.80 -10.81 29.81
CA PRO A 211 -13.86 -11.72 30.44
C PRO A 211 -12.82 -10.88 31.19
N ALA A 212 -12.55 -11.26 32.44
CA ALA A 212 -11.51 -10.64 33.25
C ALA A 212 -10.24 -10.57 32.40
N GLU A 213 -9.65 -9.39 32.34
CA GLU A 213 -8.48 -9.06 31.55
C GLU A 213 -7.39 -10.11 31.81
N GLU A 214 -7.24 -11.07 30.90
CA GLU A 214 -6.17 -12.06 30.95
C GLU A 214 -4.90 -11.29 30.63
N THR A 215 -4.23 -10.81 31.68
CA THR A 215 -2.89 -10.27 31.61
C THR A 215 -2.02 -11.29 30.90
N ALA A 216 -1.64 -10.98 29.66
CA ALA A 216 -0.69 -11.79 28.92
C ALA A 216 0.56 -11.99 29.80
N PRO A 217 1.11 -13.21 29.89
CA PRO A 217 2.30 -13.45 30.67
C PRO A 217 3.43 -12.56 30.15
N GLU A 218 4.01 -11.76 31.05
CA GLU A 218 5.23 -11.02 30.78
C GLU A 218 6.31 -12.03 30.37
N THR A 219 6.76 -11.94 29.12
CA THR A 219 7.95 -12.67 28.66
C THR A 219 9.16 -12.17 29.45
N PRO A 220 9.96 -13.05 30.09
CA PRO A 220 11.10 -12.62 30.87
C PRO A 220 12.26 -12.31 29.91
N GLU A 221 12.29 -11.09 29.39
CA GLU A 221 13.39 -10.61 28.58
C GLU A 221 13.93 -9.34 29.23
N ASN A 222 14.61 -9.52 30.37
CA ASN A 222 15.62 -8.63 30.96
C ASN A 222 16.22 -9.27 32.23
N ALA A 223 16.83 -10.45 32.11
CA ALA A 223 17.80 -10.90 33.10
C ALA A 223 19.17 -10.37 32.66
N ALA A 224 19.63 -9.32 33.33
CA ALA A 224 21.01 -8.85 33.22
C ALA A 224 21.96 -9.98 33.70
N PRO A 225 23.12 -10.21 33.06
CA PRO A 225 24.09 -11.15 33.59
C PRO A 225 24.75 -10.57 34.84
N ASP A 226 24.61 -11.28 35.96
CA ASP A 226 25.37 -11.07 37.18
C ASP A 226 26.88 -11.16 36.89
N THR A 227 27.57 -10.02 36.92
CA THR A 227 29.02 -9.98 37.06
C THR A 227 29.34 -9.90 38.54
N GLN A 228 29.60 -11.04 39.16
CA GLN A 228 30.23 -11.12 40.48
C GLN A 228 31.75 -11.11 40.30
N GLY A 229 32.37 -10.08 40.90
CA GLY A 229 33.74 -10.11 41.42
C GLY A 229 33.68 -10.06 42.94
#